data_AF-N0BE97-F1
#
_entry.id   AF-N0BE97-F1
#
_cell.length_a   1.000
_cell.length_b   1.000
_cell.length_c   1.000
_cell.angle_alpha   90.00
_cell.angle_beta   90.00
_cell.angle_gamma   90.00
#
_symmetry.space_group_name_H-M   'P 1'
#
loop_
_entity.id
_entity.type
_entity.pdbx_description
1 polymer ?
#
loop_
_entity_poly.entity_id
_entity_poly.type
_entity_poly.pdbx_seq_one_letter_code
_entity_poly.pdbx_strand_id
1 'polypeptide(L)'
;MVNSYRRGRIAEKKVVNWLKKLGFKNVRRSGGSRGPHDIYAVSPSGVKTYVQVKSYSARLTKEERRRLRNVAKKRKGFAAYVHYDGRGKFRMLPLGNWSGKRKKGRK
;
A
#
# COMPACT_ATOMS: atom_id res chain seq x y z
N MET A 1 -22.33 17.72 0.41
CA MET A 1 -20.91 17.63 0.83
C MET A 1 -20.45 16.17 0.70
N VAL A 2 -19.62 15.84 -0.30
CA VAL A 2 -19.20 14.43 -0.52
C VAL A 2 -18.14 14.10 0.52
N ASN A 3 -18.55 13.40 1.58
CA ASN A 3 -17.74 13.08 2.75
C ASN A 3 -16.38 12.48 2.33
N SER A 4 -15.27 13.16 2.64
CA SER A 4 -13.90 12.77 2.30
C SER A 4 -13.59 11.32 2.72
N TYR A 5 -14.26 10.84 3.77
CA TYR A 5 -14.20 9.46 4.24
C TYR A 5 -14.72 8.45 3.20
N ARG A 6 -15.82 8.76 2.52
CA ARG A 6 -16.41 7.92 1.46
C ARG A 6 -15.49 7.84 0.24
N ARG A 7 -14.84 8.96 -0.12
CA ARG A 7 -13.83 9.01 -1.20
C ARG A 7 -12.60 8.16 -0.88
N GLY A 8 -12.12 8.21 0.37
CA GLY A 8 -11.03 7.35 0.85
C GLY A 8 -11.34 5.86 0.69
N ARG A 9 -12.52 5.42 1.16
CA ARG A 9 -12.95 4.02 1.04
C ARG A 9 -13.08 3.55 -0.42
N ILE A 10 -13.51 4.42 -1.32
CA ILE A 10 -13.57 4.12 -2.76
C ILE A 10 -12.15 3.95 -3.33
N ALA A 11 -11.22 4.86 -3.00
CA ALA A 11 -9.83 4.78 -3.45
C ALA A 11 -9.17 3.49 -2.95
N GLU A 12 -9.35 3.14 -1.67
CA GLU A 12 -8.86 1.87 -1.12
C GLU A 12 -9.43 0.66 -1.86
N LYS A 13 -10.75 0.63 -2.11
CA LYS A 13 -11.39 -0.47 -2.88
C LYS A 13 -10.78 -0.59 -4.28
N LYS A 14 -10.54 0.54 -4.94
CA LYS A 14 -9.90 0.57 -6.27
C LYS A 14 -8.45 0.05 -6.21
N VAL A 15 -7.66 0.47 -5.23
CA VAL A 15 -6.29 -0.03 -5.04
C VAL A 15 -6.27 -1.52 -4.73
N VAL A 16 -7.19 -2.03 -3.91
CA VAL A 16 -7.33 -3.47 -3.65
C VAL A 16 -7.55 -4.24 -4.95
N ASN A 17 -8.48 -3.79 -5.78
CA ASN A 17 -8.75 -4.43 -7.08
C ASN A 17 -7.53 -4.35 -8.01
N TRP A 18 -6.82 -3.23 -8.01
CA TRP A 18 -5.60 -3.06 -8.78
C TRP A 18 -4.49 -4.02 -8.33
N LEU A 19 -4.26 -4.16 -7.02
CA LEU A 19 -3.29 -5.12 -6.46
C LEU A 19 -3.65 -6.56 -6.83
N LYS A 20 -4.94 -6.94 -6.76
CA LYS A 20 -5.41 -8.26 -7.20
C LYS A 20 -5.10 -8.51 -8.69
N LYS A 21 -5.34 -7.53 -9.56
CA LYS A 21 -4.99 -7.61 -11.00
C LYS A 21 -3.49 -7.79 -11.24
N LEU A 22 -2.64 -7.23 -10.38
CA LEU A 22 -1.19 -7.44 -10.41
C LEU A 22 -0.74 -8.79 -9.83
N GLY A 23 -1.66 -9.69 -9.47
CA GLY A 23 -1.37 -11.01 -8.94
C GLY A 23 -1.04 -11.04 -7.45
N PHE A 24 -1.29 -9.95 -6.71
CA PHE A 24 -1.14 -9.98 -5.25
C PHE A 24 -2.23 -10.88 -4.63
N LYS A 25 -1.83 -11.66 -3.64
CA LYS A 25 -2.68 -12.60 -2.89
C LYS A 25 -2.94 -12.09 -1.47
N ASN A 26 -3.93 -12.67 -0.79
CA ASN A 26 -4.28 -12.35 0.60
C ASN A 26 -4.43 -10.84 0.86
N VAL A 27 -5.14 -10.14 -0.05
CA VAL A 27 -5.32 -8.69 0.02
C VAL A 27 -6.39 -8.36 1.07
N ARG A 28 -5.96 -7.72 2.17
CA ARG A 28 -6.80 -7.37 3.32
C ARG A 28 -6.73 -5.86 3.56
N ARG A 29 -7.89 -5.23 3.82
CA ARG A 29 -7.95 -3.83 4.26
C ARG A 29 -7.84 -3.78 5.78
N SER A 30 -7.09 -2.82 6.30
CA SER A 30 -7.04 -2.50 7.72
C SER A 30 -8.33 -1.76 8.09
N GLY A 31 -9.10 -2.34 9.01
CA GLY A 31 -10.36 -1.74 9.45
C GLY A 31 -10.10 -0.41 10.16
N GLY A 32 -10.65 0.68 9.62
CA GLY A 32 -10.79 1.96 10.32
C GLY A 32 -9.54 2.85 10.41
N SER A 33 -8.53 2.66 9.55
CA SER A 33 -7.31 3.52 9.52
C SER A 33 -6.56 3.64 10.86
N ARG A 34 -6.84 2.77 11.85
CA ARG A 34 -6.13 2.70 13.14
C ARG A 34 -4.81 1.95 13.03
N GLY A 35 -4.59 1.27 11.90
CA GLY A 35 -3.37 0.54 11.59
C GLY A 35 -2.33 1.40 10.87
N PRO A 36 -1.03 1.03 10.93
CA PRO A 36 0.06 1.76 10.28
C PRO A 36 0.14 1.58 8.76
N HIS A 37 -0.87 0.94 8.17
CA HIS A 37 -1.05 0.70 6.74
C HIS A 37 -2.55 0.54 6.46
N ASP A 38 -2.97 0.85 5.24
CA ASP A 38 -4.38 0.72 4.82
C ASP A 38 -4.65 -0.66 4.24
N ILE A 39 -3.67 -1.23 3.53
CA ILE A 39 -3.80 -2.51 2.84
C ILE A 39 -2.60 -3.41 3.17
N TYR A 40 -2.90 -4.65 3.52
CA TYR A 40 -1.95 -5.75 3.55
C TYR A 40 -2.16 -6.61 2.30
N ALA A 41 -1.08 -7.05 1.68
CA ALA A 41 -1.11 -7.98 0.56
C ALA A 41 0.16 -8.84 0.52
N VAL A 42 0.14 -9.94 -0.20
CA VAL A 42 1.33 -10.75 -0.48
C VAL A 42 1.62 -10.63 -1.98
N SER A 43 2.84 -10.21 -2.33
CA SER A 43 3.26 -10.09 -3.72
C SER A 43 3.26 -11.46 -4.42
N PRO A 44 3.25 -11.51 -5.75
CA PRO A 44 3.44 -12.75 -6.50
C PRO A 44 4.71 -13.52 -6.11
N SER A 45 5.76 -12.81 -5.67
CA SER A 45 7.01 -13.38 -5.16
C SER A 45 6.94 -13.90 -3.71
N GLY A 46 5.76 -13.86 -3.08
CA GLY A 46 5.55 -14.31 -1.71
C GLY A 46 6.01 -13.31 -0.64
N VAL A 47 6.14 -12.02 -0.97
CA VAL A 47 6.59 -10.99 -0.02
C VAL A 47 5.39 -10.29 0.62
N LYS A 48 5.37 -10.29 1.96
CA LYS A 48 4.43 -9.51 2.76
C LYS A 48 4.58 -8.03 2.44
N THR A 49 3.55 -7.41 1.90
CA THR A 49 3.53 -6.04 1.39
C THR A 49 2.53 -5.22 2.19
N TYR A 50 3.02 -4.16 2.81
CA TYR A 50 2.24 -3.20 3.58
C TYR A 50 2.12 -1.92 2.77
N VAL A 51 0.89 -1.51 2.47
CA VAL A 51 0.58 -0.42 1.54
C VAL A 51 -0.19 0.68 2.26
N GLN A 52 0.32 1.90 2.18
CA GLN A 52 -0.47 3.10 2.51
C GLN A 52 -1.04 3.69 1.22
N VAL A 53 -2.33 3.96 1.21
CA VAL A 53 -3.06 4.58 0.11
C VAL A 53 -3.28 6.06 0.41
N LYS A 54 -2.96 6.91 -0.56
CA LYS A 54 -3.43 8.30 -0.58
C LYS A 54 -4.13 8.58 -1.90
N SER A 55 -5.04 9.54 -1.88
CA SER A 55 -5.82 9.91 -3.06
C SER A 55 -5.88 11.40 -3.27
N TYR A 56 -6.09 11.82 -4.52
CA TYR A 56 -6.21 13.23 -4.91
C TYR A 56 -4.99 14.06 -4.48
N SER A 57 -5.19 15.15 -3.75
CA SER A 57 -4.14 16.02 -3.23
C SER A 57 -3.42 15.47 -2.00
N ALA A 58 -3.95 14.42 -1.34
CA ALA A 58 -3.34 13.87 -0.14
C ALA A 58 -2.00 13.19 -0.47
N ARG A 59 -0.98 13.47 0.36
CA ARG A 59 0.36 12.90 0.24
C ARG A 59 0.74 12.15 1.51
N LEU A 60 1.72 11.26 1.37
CA LEU A 60 2.30 10.53 2.48
C LEU A 60 3.14 11.47 3.35
N THR A 61 2.86 11.55 4.65
CA THR A 61 3.66 12.35 5.58
C THR A 61 4.97 11.64 5.95
N LYS A 62 5.94 12.38 6.50
CA LYS A 62 7.20 11.80 7.01
C LYS A 62 6.94 10.78 8.11
N GLU A 63 5.97 11.05 8.99
CA GLU A 63 5.60 10.16 10.09
C GLU A 63 4.93 8.87 9.62
N GLU A 64 3.98 8.97 8.69
CA GLU A 64 3.32 7.80 8.08
C GLU A 64 4.34 6.92 7.38
N ARG A 65 5.25 7.53 6.62
CA ARG A 65 6.38 6.84 6.00
C ARG A 65 7.21 6.10 7.06
N ARG A 66 7.57 6.76 8.16
CA ARG A 66 8.35 6.13 9.25
C ARG A 66 7.61 4.95 9.88
N ARG A 67 6.34 5.14 10.24
CA ARG A 67 5.49 4.08 10.85
C ARG A 67 5.34 2.88 9.93
N LEU A 68 5.07 3.11 8.65
CA LEU A 68 4.93 2.06 7.64
C LEU A 68 6.24 1.28 7.45
N ARG A 69 7.38 1.98 7.34
CA ARG A 69 8.71 1.35 7.25
C ARG A 69 9.02 0.53 8.49
N ASN A 70 8.73 1.03 9.68
CA ASN A 70 8.97 0.31 10.93
C ASN A 70 8.16 -0.99 10.99
N VAL A 71 6.91 -0.98 10.54
CA VAL A 71 6.06 -2.18 10.51
C VAL A 71 6.56 -3.19 9.48
N ALA A 72 6.93 -2.74 8.29
CA ALA A 72 7.52 -3.60 7.28
C ALA A 72 8.85 -4.19 7.76
N LYS A 73 9.70 -3.41 8.43
CA LYS A 73 10.95 -3.88 9.03
C LYS A 73 10.69 -4.93 10.12
N LYS A 74 9.81 -4.64 11.09
CA LYS A 74 9.46 -5.56 12.18
C LYS A 74 8.87 -6.87 11.67
N ARG A 75 8.08 -6.82 10.59
CA ARG A 75 7.41 -7.99 10.02
C ARG A 75 8.17 -8.64 8.85
N LYS A 76 9.42 -8.24 8.61
CA LYS A 76 10.28 -8.72 7.49
C LYS A 76 9.53 -8.69 6.15
N GLY A 77 9.01 -7.52 5.79
CA GLY A 77 8.19 -7.31 4.60
C GLY A 77 8.63 -6.11 3.76
N PHE A 78 7.76 -5.71 2.86
CA PHE A 78 7.92 -4.59 1.94
C PHE A 78 6.95 -3.46 2.30
N ALA A 79 7.45 -2.23 2.29
CA ALA A 79 6.62 -1.03 2.44
C ALA A 79 6.41 -0.36 1.09
N ALA A 80 5.16 -0.07 0.76
CA ALA A 80 4.79 0.64 -0.46
C ALA A 80 3.85 1.80 -0.16
N TYR A 81 4.00 2.85 -0.95
CA TYR A 81 3.05 3.95 -1.02
C TYR A 81 2.29 3.86 -2.33
N VAL A 82 0.97 3.92 -2.31
CA VAL A 82 0.15 4.00 -3.51
C VAL A 82 -0.62 5.32 -3.53
N HIS A 83 -0.43 6.07 -4.61
CA HIS A 83 -1.18 7.27 -4.89
C HIS A 83 -2.21 7.02 -5.98
N TYR A 84 -3.47 7.35 -5.69
CA TYR A 84 -4.57 7.35 -6.65
C TYR A 84 -4.93 8.79 -7.04
N ASP A 85 -4.81 9.12 -8.32
CA ASP A 85 -5.00 10.49 -8.81
C ASP A 85 -6.46 10.96 -8.89
N GLY A 86 -7.42 10.06 -8.66
CA GLY A 86 -8.85 10.35 -8.85
C GLY A 86 -9.36 9.97 -10.24
N ARG A 87 -8.49 9.94 -11.26
CA ARG A 87 -8.79 9.75 -12.69
C ARG A 87 -8.53 8.33 -13.20
N GLY A 88 -8.10 7.41 -12.33
CA GLY A 88 -7.88 6.01 -12.69
C GLY A 88 -6.42 5.58 -12.72
N LYS A 89 -5.47 6.51 -12.48
CA LYS A 89 -4.05 6.17 -12.47
C LYS A 89 -3.61 5.83 -11.06
N PHE A 90 -2.86 4.74 -10.95
CA PHE A 90 -2.25 4.28 -9.71
C PHE A 90 -0.74 4.40 -9.83
N ARG A 91 -0.10 5.06 -8.87
CA ARG A 91 1.36 5.14 -8.79
C ARG A 91 1.81 4.48 -7.49
N MET A 92 2.51 3.36 -7.62
CA MET A 92 3.13 2.69 -6.48
C MET A 92 4.60 3.09 -6.37
N LEU A 93 4.99 3.64 -5.23
CA LEU A 93 6.37 3.96 -4.89
C LEU A 93 6.88 3.00 -3.81
N PRO A 94 8.02 2.32 -4.06
CA PRO A 94 8.68 1.53 -3.03
C PRO A 94 9.21 2.43 -1.92
N LEU A 95 8.97 2.06 -0.65
CA LEU A 95 9.53 2.77 0.52
C LEU A 95 10.63 1.95 1.22
N GLY A 96 10.73 0.65 0.91
CA GLY A 96 11.82 -0.22 1.33
C GLY A 96 11.41 -1.69 1.36
N ASN A 97 12.42 -2.58 1.28
CA ASN A 97 12.25 -4.02 1.32
C ASN A 97 13.12 -4.61 2.45
N TRP A 98 12.49 -5.27 3.41
CA TRP A 98 13.13 -5.98 4.52
C TRP A 98 12.80 -7.47 4.54
N SER A 99 12.25 -8.00 3.44
CA SER A 99 11.83 -9.41 3.36
C SER A 99 12.97 -10.41 3.18
N GLY A 100 14.22 -9.94 3.07
CA GLY A 100 15.38 -10.79 2.75
C GLY A 100 15.36 -11.35 1.32
N LYS A 101 14.19 -11.39 0.66
CA LYS A 101 14.08 -11.66 -0.78
C LYS A 101 14.61 -10.45 -1.54
N ARG A 102 15.90 -10.52 -1.89
CA ARG A 102 16.56 -9.63 -2.85
C ARG A 102 15.70 -9.64 -4.12
N LYS A 103 15.46 -8.47 -4.75
CA LYS A 103 14.87 -8.43 -6.09
C LYS A 103 15.72 -9.38 -6.93
N LYS A 104 15.18 -10.52 -7.38
CA LYS A 104 15.79 -11.26 -8.49
C LYS A 104 15.92 -10.20 -9.58
N GLY A 105 17.17 -9.81 -9.85
CA GLY A 105 17.46 -8.76 -10.80
C GLY A 105 16.72 -9.06 -12.09
N ARG A 106 16.16 -8.02 -12.71
CA ARG A 106 16.00 -8.05 -14.16
C ARG A 106 17.39 -8.38 -14.70
N LYS A 107 17.57 -9.60 -15.19
CA LYS A 107 18.53 -9.87 -16.26
C LYS A 107 17.89 -9.35 -17.53
#